data_AF-A0A2R4WXN9-F1
#
_entry.id   AF-A0A2R4WXN9-F1
#
_cell.length_a   1.000
_cell.length_b   1.000
_cell.length_c   1.000
_cell.angle_alpha   90.00
_cell.angle_beta   90.00
_cell.angle_gamma   90.00
#
_symmetry.space_group_name_H-M   'P 1'
#
loop_
_entity.id
_entity.type
_entity.pdbx_description
1 polymer ?
#
loop_
_entity_poly.entity_id
_entity_poly.type
_entity_poly.pdbx_seq_one_letter_code
_entity_poly.pdbx_strand_id
1 'polypeptide(L)'
;MRATPEHRDRPAVEVAVLDALAARAEEGLTVFELRSRVDHPIDDLEDALAALDRDDLITVESEGERTVIRPREHAIGPEEENGDAVDRLREWLFG
;
A
#
# COMPACT_ATOMS: atom_id res chain seq x y z
N MET A 1 -2.59 -8.99 -5.30
CA MET A 1 -3.08 -8.10 -4.24
C MET A 1 -3.14 -6.69 -4.81
N ARG A 2 -4.12 -5.88 -4.41
CA ARG A 2 -4.28 -4.48 -4.85
C ARG A 2 -4.89 -3.64 -3.75
N ALA A 3 -4.89 -2.31 -3.88
CA ALA A 3 -5.61 -1.42 -2.98
C ALA A 3 -7.09 -1.86 -2.84
N THR A 4 -7.59 -1.87 -1.61
CA THR A 4 -9.00 -2.22 -1.33
C THR A 4 -9.96 -1.21 -1.98
N PRO A 5 -11.21 -1.59 -2.27
CA PRO A 5 -12.19 -0.68 -2.90
C PRO A 5 -12.37 0.64 -2.15
N GLU A 6 -12.32 0.61 -0.82
CA GLU A 6 -12.42 1.78 0.06
C GLU A 6 -11.27 2.79 -0.14
N HIS A 7 -10.10 2.31 -0.56
CA HIS A 7 -8.94 3.16 -0.82
C HIS A 7 -8.77 3.54 -2.28
N ARG A 8 -9.64 3.08 -3.19
CA ARG A 8 -9.59 3.45 -4.62
C ARG A 8 -10.21 4.82 -4.92
N ASP A 9 -10.94 5.42 -3.98
CA ASP A 9 -11.46 6.80 -4.07
C ASP A 9 -10.42 7.85 -3.61
N ARG A 10 -9.16 7.42 -3.42
CA ARG A 10 -8.02 8.28 -3.09
C ARG A 10 -7.42 8.93 -4.34
N PRO A 11 -6.56 9.96 -4.16
CA PRO A 11 -5.75 10.49 -5.25
C PRO A 11 -5.06 9.37 -6.06
N ALA A 12 -5.03 9.53 -7.38
CA ALA A 12 -4.52 8.48 -8.28
C ALA A 12 -3.10 8.02 -7.94
N VAL A 13 -2.25 8.94 -7.47
CA VAL A 13 -0.89 8.64 -7.02
C VAL A 13 -0.87 7.73 -5.77
N GLU A 14 -1.76 7.95 -4.79
CA GLU A 14 -1.87 7.12 -3.59
C GLU A 14 -2.32 5.69 -3.94
N VAL A 15 -3.31 5.57 -4.83
CA VAL A 15 -3.79 4.26 -5.32
C VAL A 15 -2.67 3.54 -6.07
N ALA A 16 -1.94 4.23 -6.94
CA ALA A 16 -0.82 3.65 -7.68
C ALA A 16 0.31 3.16 -6.75
N VAL A 17 0.60 3.91 -5.68
CA VAL A 17 1.57 3.50 -4.65
C VAL A 17 1.07 2.24 -3.92
N LEU A 18 -0.18 2.21 -3.46
CA LEU A 18 -0.75 1.03 -2.80
C LEU A 18 -0.76 -0.20 -3.70
N ASP A 19 -1.08 -0.06 -4.99
CA ASP A 19 -1.04 -1.17 -5.95
C ASP A 19 0.40 -1.66 -6.18
N ALA A 20 1.38 -0.76 -6.29
CA ALA A 20 2.79 -1.13 -6.41
C ALA A 20 3.30 -1.88 -5.16
N LEU A 21 2.92 -1.42 -3.98
CA LEU A 21 3.24 -2.06 -2.70
C LEU A 21 2.55 -3.43 -2.57
N ALA A 22 1.29 -3.53 -2.98
CA ALA A 22 0.54 -4.78 -2.94
C ALA A 22 1.17 -5.88 -3.80
N ALA A 23 1.78 -5.51 -4.93
CA ALA A 23 2.51 -6.44 -5.78
C ALA A 23 3.76 -7.06 -5.11
N ARG A 24 4.27 -6.45 -4.03
CA ARG A 24 5.40 -6.93 -3.23
C ARG A 24 5.14 -6.80 -1.72
N ALA A 25 3.95 -7.19 -1.27
CA ALA A 25 3.54 -6.97 0.12
C ALA A 25 4.50 -7.60 1.15
N GLU A 26 5.04 -8.79 0.86
CA GLU A 26 5.98 -9.49 1.75
C GLU A 26 7.39 -8.89 1.75
N GLU A 27 7.92 -8.56 0.56
CA GLU A 27 9.28 -8.02 0.41
C GLU A 27 9.36 -6.52 0.76
N GLY A 28 8.28 -5.77 0.51
CA GLY A 28 8.27 -4.31 0.52
C GLY A 28 8.97 -3.69 -0.69
N LEU A 29 8.99 -2.36 -0.75
CA LEU A 29 9.69 -1.59 -1.76
C LEU A 29 10.41 -0.41 -1.13
N THR A 30 11.59 -0.06 -1.65
CA THR A 30 12.23 1.22 -1.33
C THR A 30 11.55 2.39 -2.06
N VAL A 31 11.78 3.62 -1.61
CA VAL A 31 11.29 4.83 -2.31
C VAL A 31 11.79 4.89 -3.75
N PHE A 32 13.05 4.50 -4.00
CA PHE A 32 13.62 4.47 -5.35
C PHE A 32 12.92 3.46 -6.27
N GLU A 33 12.51 2.33 -5.71
CA GLU A 33 11.77 1.31 -6.43
C GLU A 33 10.31 1.67 -6.69
N LEU A 34 9.69 2.44 -5.79
CA LEU A 34 8.37 3.02 -6.03
C LEU A 34 8.44 4.04 -7.17
N ARG A 35 9.45 4.90 -7.18
CA ARG A 35 9.67 5.88 -8.26
C ARG A 35 9.84 5.25 -9.63
N SER A 36 10.43 4.06 -9.74
CA SER A 36 10.58 3.38 -11.03
C SER A 36 9.28 2.71 -11.52
N ARG A 37 8.28 2.57 -10.66
CA ARG A 37 7.01 1.89 -10.93
C ARG A 37 5.82 2.84 -11.05
N VAL A 38 5.84 3.94 -10.29
CA VAL A 38 4.82 4.97 -10.28
C VAL A 38 5.29 6.11 -11.16
N ASP A 39 4.59 6.36 -12.27
CA ASP A 39 4.93 7.41 -13.24
C ASP A 39 4.46 8.79 -12.76
N HIS A 40 4.99 9.23 -11.61
CA HIS A 40 4.70 10.53 -11.01
C HIS A 40 6.00 11.24 -10.56
N PRO A 41 5.99 12.59 -10.51
CA PRO A 41 7.04 13.37 -9.88
C PRO A 41 7.38 12.90 -8.47
N ILE A 42 8.62 13.17 -8.04
CA ILE A 42 9.07 12.78 -6.69
C ILE A 42 8.28 13.49 -5.59
N ASP A 43 7.94 14.76 -5.79
CA ASP A 43 7.17 15.55 -4.81
C ASP A 43 5.76 14.94 -4.62
N ASP A 44 5.07 14.58 -5.71
CA ASP A 44 3.77 13.91 -5.66
C ASP A 44 3.85 12.54 -4.97
N LEU A 45 4.94 11.80 -5.19
CA LEU A 45 5.18 10.51 -4.55
C LEU A 45 5.43 10.66 -3.04
N GLU A 46 6.20 11.67 -2.63
CA GLU A 46 6.47 11.96 -1.21
C GLU A 46 5.21 12.40 -0.48
N ASP A 47 4.40 13.27 -1.09
CA ASP A 47 3.11 13.69 -0.54
C ASP A 47 2.15 12.49 -0.39
N ALA A 48 2.10 11.60 -1.38
CA ALA A 48 1.30 10.39 -1.31
C ALA A 48 1.77 9.45 -0.19
N LEU A 49 3.08 9.24 -0.05
CA LEU A 49 3.63 8.42 1.04
C LEU A 49 3.33 9.01 2.41
N ALA A 50 3.47 10.32 2.56
CA ALA A 50 3.13 11.01 3.81
C ALA A 50 1.63 10.94 4.13
N ALA A 51 0.76 10.96 3.12
CA ALA A 51 -0.68 10.77 3.29
C ALA A 51 -1.03 9.35 3.72
N LEU A 52 -0.49 8.35 3.04
CA LEU A 52 -0.71 6.94 3.35
C LEU A 52 -0.18 6.54 4.73
N ASP A 53 0.98 7.08 5.15
CA ASP A 53 1.54 6.84 6.48
C ASP A 53 0.67 7.47 7.58
N ARG A 54 0.21 8.71 7.37
CA ARG A 54 -0.70 9.41 8.30
C ARG A 54 -2.01 8.67 8.49
N ASP A 55 -2.49 8.03 7.44
CA ASP A 55 -3.74 7.25 7.45
C ASP A 55 -3.53 5.79 7.89
N ASP A 56 -2.32 5.45 8.36
CA ASP A 56 -1.93 4.12 8.86
C ASP A 56 -2.05 2.98 7.82
N LEU A 57 -1.94 3.31 6.53
CA LEU A 57 -2.10 2.37 5.42
C LEU A 57 -0.79 1.71 4.99
N ILE A 58 0.35 2.29 5.36
CA ILE A 58 1.68 1.75 5.10
C ILE A 58 2.48 1.68 6.40
N THR A 59 3.57 0.92 6.36
CA THR A 59 4.60 0.93 7.39
C THR A 59 5.95 1.15 6.75
N VAL A 60 6.83 1.83 7.47
CA VAL A 60 8.22 2.09 7.06
C VAL A 60 9.13 1.34 8.01
N GLU A 61 9.91 0.41 7.47
CA GLU A 61 10.76 -0.49 8.24
C GLU A 61 12.22 -0.37 7.79
N SER A 62 13.14 -0.42 8.75
CA SER A 62 14.57 -0.49 8.46
C SER A 62 15.03 -1.94 8.46
N GLU A 63 15.36 -2.46 7.28
CA GLU A 63 15.92 -3.80 7.11
C GLU A 63 17.41 -3.69 6.75
N GLY A 64 18.25 -3.77 7.79
CA GLY A 64 19.69 -3.64 7.65
C GLY A 64 20.09 -2.24 7.20
N GLU A 65 20.63 -2.13 5.98
CA GLU A 65 21.07 -0.86 5.37
C GLU A 65 20.00 -0.18 4.51
N ARG A 66 18.79 -0.76 4.43
CA ARG A 66 17.71 -0.31 3.55
C ARG A 66 16.48 0.12 4.35
N THR A 67 15.83 1.19 3.90
CA THR A 67 14.47 1.54 4.34
C THR A 67 13.48 0.98 3.33
N VAL A 68 12.59 0.09 3.78
CA VAL A 68 11.54 -0.53 2.97
C VAL A 68 10.17 -0.04 3.45
N ILE A 69 9.27 0.10 2.50
CA ILE A 69 7.87 0.48 2.72
C ILE A 69 7.03 -0.74 2.42
N ARG A 70 6.11 -1.07 3.32
CA ARG A 70 5.15 -2.18 3.17
C ARG A 70 3.72 -1.69 3.32
N PRO A 71 2.76 -2.25 2.59
CA PRO A 71 1.35 -1.96 2.83
C PRO A 71 0.92 -2.64 4.13
N ARG A 72 -0.01 -2.02 4.86
CA ARG A 72 -0.71 -2.73 5.94
C ARG A 72 -1.67 -3.75 5.38
N GLU A 73 -1.90 -4.84 6.10
CA GLU A 73 -2.75 -5.94 5.64
C GLU A 73 -4.18 -5.51 5.31
N HIS A 74 -4.70 -4.48 5.99
CA HIS A 74 -6.03 -3.94 5.73
C HIS A 74 -6.09 -2.98 4.52
N ALA A 75 -4.95 -2.43 4.11
CA ALA A 75 -4.86 -1.47 3.00
C ALA A 75 -4.90 -2.16 1.63
N ILE A 76 -4.59 -3.45 1.59
CA ILE A 76 -4.54 -4.27 0.38
C ILE A 76 -5.42 -5.50 0.52
N GLY A 77 -6.04 -5.93 -0.57
CA GLY A 77 -6.88 -7.11 -0.60
C GLY A 77 -6.57 -8.02 -1.77
N PRO A 78 -7.12 -9.25 -1.77
CA PRO A 78 -7.18 -10.07 -2.96
C PRO A 78 -7.85 -9.26 -4.08
N GLU A 79 -7.46 -9.56 -5.32
CA GLU A 79 -8.06 -8.97 -6.50
C GLU A 79 -9.46 -9.58 -6.69
N GLU A 80 -10.42 -9.23 -5.82
CA GLU A 80 -11.81 -9.69 -5.92
C GLU A 80 -12.67 -8.60 -6.56
N GLU A 81 -13.48 -9.01 -7.55
CA GLU A 81 -14.64 -8.28 -8.03
C GLU A 81 -15.63 -8.10 -6.86
N ASN A 82 -15.49 -6.99 -6.13
CA ASN A 82 -16.44 -6.49 -5.13
C ASN A 82 -16.46 -7.22 -3.77
N GLY A 83 -16.33 -6.44 -2.69
CA GLY A 83 -17.09 -6.66 -1.44
C GLY A 83 -16.42 -7.42 -0.30
N ASP A 84 -16.01 -8.67 -0.47
CA ASP A 84 -16.03 -9.63 0.65
C ASP A 84 -14.70 -9.89 1.39
N ALA A 85 -13.60 -9.23 1.00
CA ALA A 85 -12.28 -9.57 1.52
C ALA A 85 -11.95 -9.00 2.92
N VAL A 86 -12.49 -7.82 3.26
CA VAL A 86 -12.19 -7.13 4.52
C VAL A 86 -12.86 -7.83 5.71
N ASP A 87 -14.07 -8.37 5.50
CA ASP A 87 -14.80 -9.12 6.54
C ASP A 87 -14.14 -10.47 6.85
N ARG A 88 -13.55 -11.13 5.84
CA ARG A 88 -12.90 -12.45 6.00
C ARG A 88 -11.60 -12.37 6.82
N LEU A 89 -10.85 -11.28 6.69
CA LEU A 89 -9.62 -11.05 7.47
C LEU A 89 -9.92 -10.68 8.93
N ARG A 90 -11.00 -9.90 9.16
CA ARG A 90 -11.46 -9.52 10.51
C ARG A 90 -11.93 -10.74 11.32
N GLU A 91 -12.55 -11.72 10.68
CA GLU A 91 -13.03 -12.92 11.35
C GLU A 91 -11.89 -13.85 11.80
N TRP A 92 -10.74 -13.87 11.11
CA TRP A 92 -9.59 -14.71 11.47
C TRP A 92 -8.75 -14.15 12.63
N LEU A 93 -8.66 -12.82 12.76
CA LEU A 93 -7.89 -12.17 13.84
C LEU A 93 -8.64 -12.11 15.18
N PHE A 94 -9.98 -12.19 15.16
CA PHE A 94 -10.82 -12.04 16.35
C PHE A 94 -11.76 -13.24 16.60
N GLY A 95 -11.58 -14.35 15.86
CA GLY A 95 -12.35 -15.59 15.96
C GLY A 95 -11.64 -16.71 16.72
#